data_AF-A0A849SNB2-F1
#
_entry.id   AF-A0A849SNB2-F1
#
_cell.length_a   1.000
_cell.length_b   1.000
_cell.length_c   1.000
_cell.angle_alpha   90.00
_cell.angle_beta   90.00
_cell.angle_gamma   90.00
#
_symmetry.space_group_name_H-M   'P 1'
#
loop_
_entity.id
_entity.type
_entity.pdbx_description
1 polymer ?
#
loop_
_entity_poly.entity_id
_entity_poly.type
_entity_poly.pdbx_seq_one_letter_code
_entity_poly.pdbx_strand_id
1 'polypeptide(L)'
;MEETPIWASESFWKKTAIWVTAGSFLILVVLTMDTLTKTSAGSKRVPAYAVINKKVDYQYDKALHKSMPIIGENEFLFGKEYTEEEARQLVDLGKKTTQAKNCMNCHTLLGNGAYFAPDLTKAWLDKGWISKDMREDMMVKFLMDPENNARTYGSNRKMPNLKITEQEAKGIIAFLKWMSSIDTNGFPYNFKTIEAED
;
A
#
# COMPACT_ATOMS: atom_id res chain seq x y z
N MET A 1 18.79 58.07 -22.03
CA MET A 1 17.91 56.88 -22.06
C MET A 1 18.27 56.08 -20.83
N GLU A 2 17.37 55.97 -19.86
CA GLU A 2 17.61 55.07 -18.72
C GLU A 2 17.65 53.64 -19.24
N GLU A 3 18.75 52.94 -18.99
CA GLU A 3 18.86 51.53 -19.33
C GLU A 3 17.86 50.72 -18.51
N THR A 4 17.13 49.82 -19.18
CA THR A 4 16.16 48.95 -18.51
C THR A 4 16.91 48.07 -17.49
N PRO A 5 16.51 48.07 -16.20
CA PRO A 5 17.15 47.24 -15.20
C PRO A 5 17.12 45.75 -15.60
N ILE A 6 18.15 44.98 -15.24
CA ILE A 6 18.29 43.56 -15.63
C ILE A 6 17.05 42.74 -15.23
N TRP A 7 16.52 42.98 -14.03
CA TRP A 7 15.32 42.32 -13.50
C TRP A 7 14.03 42.69 -14.25
N ALA A 8 14.01 43.76 -15.04
CA ALA A 8 12.89 44.15 -15.89
C ALA A 8 13.10 43.71 -17.35
N SER A 9 14.23 43.09 -17.69
CA SER A 9 14.54 42.68 -19.05
C SER A 9 13.90 41.33 -19.41
N GLU A 10 13.33 41.24 -20.61
CA GLU A 10 12.76 40.00 -21.16
C GLU A 10 13.82 38.89 -21.24
N SER A 11 15.04 39.23 -21.70
CA SER A 11 16.14 38.28 -21.86
C SER A 11 16.54 37.62 -20.54
N PHE A 12 16.58 38.39 -19.45
CA PHE A 12 16.85 37.86 -18.12
C PHE A 12 15.80 36.83 -17.72
N TRP A 13 14.52 37.19 -17.77
CA TRP A 13 13.44 36.28 -17.37
C TRP A 13 13.34 35.04 -18.27
N LYS A 14 13.59 35.18 -19.57
CA LYS A 14 13.65 34.04 -20.50
C LYS A 14 14.76 33.07 -20.10
N LYS A 15 15.97 33.56 -19.82
CA LYS A 15 17.10 32.73 -19.39
C LYS A 15 16.82 32.10 -18.02
N THR A 16 16.29 32.86 -17.07
CA THR A 16 15.92 32.39 -15.74
C THR A 16 14.89 31.27 -15.83
N ALA A 17 13.83 31.44 -16.62
CA ALA A 17 12.83 30.41 -16.84
C ALA A 17 13.45 29.13 -17.41
N ILE A 18 14.30 29.24 -18.43
CA ILE A 18 15.01 28.09 -19.02
C ILE A 18 15.86 27.37 -17.97
N TRP A 19 16.68 28.09 -17.21
CA TRP A 19 17.58 27.49 -16.22
C TRP A 19 16.83 26.87 -15.04
N VAL A 20 15.80 27.54 -14.52
CA VAL A 20 14.98 27.02 -13.41
C VAL A 20 14.22 25.78 -13.86
N THR A 21 13.60 25.80 -15.04
CA THR A 21 12.90 24.63 -15.57
C THR A 21 13.85 23.47 -15.85
N ALA A 22 14.98 23.71 -16.52
CA ALA A 22 15.97 22.67 -16.82
C ALA A 22 16.58 22.07 -15.53
N GLY A 23 16.95 22.93 -14.57
CA GLY A 23 17.47 22.50 -13.27
C GLY A 23 16.44 21.69 -12.48
N SER A 24 15.19 22.16 -12.41
CA SER A 24 14.10 21.45 -11.73
C SER A 24 13.82 20.10 -12.39
N PHE A 25 13.83 20.03 -13.72
CA PHE A 25 13.65 18.79 -14.47
C PHE A 25 14.75 17.77 -14.14
N LEU A 26 16.02 18.18 -14.13
CA LEU A 26 17.13 17.29 -13.77
C LEU A 26 17.01 16.79 -12.33
N ILE A 27 16.63 17.66 -11.39
CA ILE A 27 16.37 17.26 -10.00
C ILE A 27 15.26 16.20 -9.94
N LEU A 28 14.16 16.40 -10.65
CA LEU A 28 13.05 15.43 -10.70
C LEU A 28 13.50 14.09 -11.28
N VAL A 29 14.35 14.07 -12.31
CA VAL A 29 14.90 12.82 -12.87
C VAL A 29 15.74 12.07 -11.83
N VAL A 30 16.63 12.77 -11.12
CA VAL A 30 17.46 12.16 -10.07
C VAL A 30 16.61 11.61 -8.94
N LEU A 31 15.66 12.40 -8.44
CA LEU A 31 14.74 11.98 -7.38
C LEU A 31 13.86 10.81 -7.81
N THR A 32 13.48 10.74 -9.09
CA THR A 32 12.72 9.62 -9.65
C THR A 32 13.54 8.33 -9.56
N MET A 33 14.79 8.36 -10.02
CA MET A 33 15.67 7.18 -9.96
C MET A 33 15.93 6.73 -8.52
N ASP A 34 16.23 7.67 -7.62
CA ASP A 34 16.39 7.38 -6.19
C ASP A 34 15.11 6.74 -5.60
N THR A 35 13.93 7.28 -5.93
CA THR A 35 12.64 6.74 -5.49
C THR A 35 12.40 5.32 -6.00
N LEU A 36 12.71 5.03 -7.27
CA LEU A 36 12.56 3.69 -7.83
C LEU A 36 13.43 2.67 -7.09
N THR A 37 14.66 3.00 -6.72
CA THR A 37 15.52 2.07 -5.97
C THR A 37 14.98 1.76 -4.57
N LYS A 38 14.24 2.68 -3.97
CA LYS A 38 13.66 2.52 -2.63
C LYS A 38 12.30 1.84 -2.63
N THR A 39 11.52 2.00 -3.70
CA THR A 39 10.12 1.53 -3.77
C THR A 39 9.93 0.27 -4.62
N SER A 40 10.96 -0.20 -5.32
CA SER A 40 10.91 -1.46 -6.07
C SER A 40 10.84 -2.67 -5.13
N ALA A 41 10.10 -3.71 -5.51
CA ALA A 41 10.06 -4.97 -4.77
C ALA A 41 11.46 -5.59 -4.65
N GLY A 42 11.78 -6.14 -3.48
CA GLY A 42 13.13 -6.62 -3.14
C GLY A 42 14.08 -5.54 -2.61
N SER A 43 13.63 -4.28 -2.49
CA SER A 43 14.42 -3.23 -1.84
C SER A 43 14.43 -3.41 -0.31
N LYS A 44 15.22 -2.59 0.38
CA LYS A 44 15.25 -2.55 1.85
C LYS A 44 13.89 -2.22 2.48
N ARG A 45 13.02 -1.47 1.80
CA ARG A 45 11.71 -1.03 2.33
C ARG A 45 10.54 -1.85 1.82
N VAL A 46 10.68 -2.46 0.64
CA VAL A 46 9.63 -3.21 -0.02
C VAL A 46 10.12 -4.64 -0.22
N PRO A 47 9.67 -5.60 0.60
CA PRO A 47 10.08 -6.99 0.46
C PRO A 47 9.76 -7.58 -0.92
N ALA A 48 10.48 -8.64 -1.28
CA ALA A 48 10.18 -9.47 -2.43
C ALA A 48 8.77 -10.12 -2.30
N TYR A 49 8.20 -10.59 -3.40
CA TYR A 49 6.80 -11.05 -3.41
C TYR A 49 6.59 -12.32 -2.58
N ALA A 50 7.59 -13.20 -2.48
CA ALA A 50 7.54 -14.41 -1.65
C ALA A 50 7.40 -14.14 -0.15
N VAL A 51 7.45 -12.89 0.31
CA VAL A 51 7.10 -12.51 1.70
C VAL A 51 5.68 -12.94 2.08
N ILE A 52 4.78 -13.17 1.11
CA ILE A 52 3.44 -13.72 1.39
C ILE A 52 3.48 -15.14 1.99
N ASN A 53 4.61 -15.83 1.92
CA ASN A 53 4.85 -17.11 2.60
C ASN A 53 5.30 -16.96 4.06
N LYS A 54 5.44 -15.72 4.54
CA LYS A 54 5.91 -15.41 5.89
C LYS A 54 4.78 -14.86 6.73
N LYS A 55 4.88 -15.07 8.05
CA LYS A 55 4.10 -14.34 9.03
C LYS A 55 4.49 -12.87 8.94
N VAL A 56 3.50 -12.00 8.80
CA VAL A 56 3.68 -10.54 8.79
C VAL A 56 2.95 -9.99 10.01
N ASP A 57 3.62 -9.11 10.74
CA ASP A 57 3.04 -8.33 11.83
C ASP A 57 3.51 -6.87 11.75
N TYR A 58 3.01 -6.00 12.63
CA TYR A 58 3.34 -4.59 12.66
C TYR A 58 3.40 -4.10 14.10
N GLN A 59 4.60 -3.80 14.59
CA GLN A 59 4.84 -3.49 16.00
C GLN A 59 5.60 -2.19 16.16
N TYR A 60 5.39 -1.53 17.30
CA TYR A 60 6.07 -0.28 17.63
C TYR A 60 7.54 -0.51 18.02
N ASP A 61 8.45 0.07 17.25
CA ASP A 61 9.87 0.09 17.57
C ASP A 61 10.18 1.32 18.44
N LYS A 62 10.59 1.06 19.69
CA LYS A 62 10.91 2.11 20.67
C LYS A 62 12.15 2.92 20.29
N ALA A 63 13.14 2.32 19.61
CA ALA A 63 14.37 3.00 19.23
C ALA A 63 14.16 3.91 18.01
N LEU A 64 13.26 3.51 17.10
CA LEU A 64 12.94 4.29 15.90
C LEU A 64 11.76 5.26 16.10
N HIS A 65 11.05 5.18 17.23
CA HIS A 65 9.84 5.95 17.53
C HIS A 65 8.74 5.81 16.46
N LYS A 66 8.61 4.61 15.87
CA LYS A 66 7.64 4.34 14.82
C LYS A 66 7.30 2.86 14.75
N SER A 67 6.14 2.54 14.21
CA SER A 67 5.76 1.15 13.95
C SER A 67 6.42 0.62 12.67
N MET A 68 6.89 -0.63 12.73
CA MET A 68 7.65 -1.30 11.68
C MET A 68 7.05 -2.67 11.37
N PRO A 69 7.08 -3.12 10.10
CA PRO A 69 6.69 -4.47 9.76
C PRO A 69 7.68 -5.48 10.35
N ILE A 70 7.17 -6.55 10.92
CA ILE A 70 7.97 -7.69 11.40
C ILE A 70 7.66 -8.89 10.53
N ILE A 71 8.70 -9.48 9.96
CA ILE A 71 8.62 -10.67 9.12
C ILE A 71 9.11 -11.85 9.95
N GLY A 72 8.21 -12.78 10.22
CA GLY A 72 8.45 -13.93 11.09
C GLY A 72 8.71 -15.23 10.32
N GLU A 73 8.27 -16.32 10.95
CA GLU A 73 8.34 -17.69 10.43
C GLU A 73 7.44 -17.92 9.20
N ASN A 74 7.43 -19.16 8.69
CA ASN A 74 6.60 -19.51 7.54
C ASN A 74 5.12 -19.51 7.92
N GLU A 75 4.30 -18.78 7.15
CA GLU A 75 2.85 -18.74 7.23
C GLU A 75 2.31 -18.69 5.80
N PHE A 76 1.92 -19.85 5.28
CA PHE A 76 1.55 -20.01 3.88
C PHE A 76 0.13 -19.50 3.62
N LEU A 77 0.01 -18.60 2.65
CA LEU A 77 -1.28 -18.07 2.23
C LEU A 77 -2.08 -19.17 1.53
N PHE A 78 -3.34 -19.38 1.91
CA PHE A 78 -4.21 -20.44 1.36
C PHE A 78 -3.61 -21.85 1.45
N GLY A 79 -2.78 -22.09 2.46
CA GLY A 79 -2.13 -23.39 2.69
C GLY A 79 -1.12 -23.81 1.61
N LYS A 80 -0.72 -22.90 0.72
CA LYS A 80 0.23 -23.16 -0.37
C LYS A 80 1.49 -22.32 -0.19
N GLU A 81 2.65 -22.95 -0.36
CA GLU A 81 3.91 -22.24 -0.57
C GLU A 81 4.01 -21.76 -2.02
N TYR A 82 4.31 -20.47 -2.20
CA TYR A 82 4.46 -19.86 -3.52
C TYR A 82 5.94 -19.62 -3.84
N THR A 83 6.36 -19.96 -5.04
CA THR A 83 7.65 -19.44 -5.57
C THR A 83 7.58 -17.92 -5.72
N GLU A 84 8.72 -17.25 -5.84
CA GLU A 84 8.77 -15.78 -6.06
C GLU A 84 7.92 -15.35 -7.26
N GLU A 85 7.98 -16.11 -8.35
CA GLU A 85 7.23 -15.82 -9.57
C GLU A 85 5.73 -16.05 -9.41
N GLU A 86 5.30 -17.14 -8.77
CA GLU A 86 3.88 -17.37 -8.48
C GLU A 86 3.32 -16.32 -7.51
N ALA A 87 4.10 -15.95 -6.48
CA ALA A 87 3.74 -14.91 -5.53
C ALA A 87 3.59 -13.56 -6.24
N ARG A 88 4.52 -13.22 -7.14
CA ARG A 88 4.44 -12.01 -7.97
C ARG A 88 3.18 -12.00 -8.81
N GLN A 89 2.87 -13.09 -9.51
CA GLN A 89 1.66 -13.19 -10.34
C GLN A 89 0.38 -13.01 -9.53
N LEU A 90 0.31 -13.60 -8.33
CA LEU A 90 -0.85 -13.50 -7.46
C LEU A 90 -1.01 -12.09 -6.88
N VAL A 91 0.09 -11.46 -6.44
CA VAL A 91 0.10 -10.08 -5.96
C VAL A 91 -0.23 -9.09 -7.09
N ASP A 92 0.29 -9.31 -8.29
CA ASP A 92 -0.02 -8.51 -9.48
C ASP A 92 -1.50 -8.61 -9.87
N LEU A 93 -2.09 -9.82 -9.79
CA LEU A 93 -3.53 -10.01 -9.97
C LEU A 93 -4.30 -9.15 -8.96
N GLY A 94 -3.96 -9.26 -7.66
CA GLY A 94 -4.59 -8.45 -6.62
C GLY A 94 -4.50 -6.97 -6.86
N LYS A 95 -3.30 -6.46 -7.16
CA LYS A 95 -3.07 -5.05 -7.48
C LYS A 95 -3.93 -4.58 -8.66
N LYS A 96 -3.95 -5.35 -9.75
CA LYS A 96 -4.76 -5.02 -10.94
C LYS A 96 -6.25 -5.06 -10.63
N THR A 97 -6.72 -6.04 -9.85
CA THR A 97 -8.11 -6.12 -9.42
C THR A 97 -8.49 -4.92 -8.54
N THR A 98 -7.67 -4.56 -7.55
CA THR A 98 -7.90 -3.38 -6.69
C THR A 98 -8.04 -2.10 -7.53
N GLN A 99 -7.24 -1.96 -8.58
CA GLN A 99 -7.31 -0.83 -9.52
C GLN A 99 -8.55 -0.91 -10.42
N ALA A 100 -8.83 -2.07 -11.02
CA ALA A 100 -9.96 -2.27 -11.93
C ALA A 100 -11.32 -2.11 -11.22
N LYS A 101 -11.40 -2.52 -9.95
CA LYS A 101 -12.58 -2.36 -9.10
C LYS A 101 -12.61 -1.01 -8.37
N ASN A 102 -11.64 -0.13 -8.65
CA ASN A 102 -11.54 1.24 -8.14
C ASN A 102 -11.63 1.34 -6.60
N CYS A 103 -10.95 0.44 -5.87
CA CYS A 103 -11.00 0.42 -4.41
C CYS A 103 -10.53 1.75 -3.79
N MET A 104 -9.60 2.46 -4.45
CA MET A 104 -9.10 3.78 -4.01
C MET A 104 -10.17 4.88 -4.03
N ASN A 105 -11.32 4.68 -4.69
CA ASN A 105 -12.43 5.63 -4.66
C ASN A 105 -13.20 5.63 -3.32
N CYS A 106 -12.96 4.63 -2.48
CA CYS A 106 -13.50 4.57 -1.13
C CYS A 106 -12.41 4.50 -0.06
N HIS A 107 -11.32 3.81 -0.34
CA HIS A 107 -10.23 3.55 0.58
C HIS A 107 -8.98 4.36 0.23
N THR A 108 -8.11 4.54 1.21
CA THR A 108 -6.71 4.87 0.93
C THR A 108 -5.86 3.60 0.86
N LEU A 109 -4.82 3.62 0.02
CA LEU A 109 -3.72 2.66 0.00
C LEU A 109 -2.42 3.45 0.12
N LEU A 110 -1.57 3.09 1.07
CA LEU A 110 -0.39 3.87 1.45
C LEU A 110 -0.74 5.34 1.71
N GLY A 111 -1.91 5.60 2.31
CA GLY A 111 -2.41 6.95 2.59
C GLY A 111 -2.98 7.73 1.39
N ASN A 112 -2.97 7.15 0.18
CA ASN A 112 -3.49 7.79 -1.03
C ASN A 112 -4.84 7.19 -1.44
N GLY A 113 -5.85 8.03 -1.71
CA GLY A 113 -7.18 7.60 -2.12
C GLY A 113 -8.28 8.42 -1.44
N ALA A 114 -9.47 7.83 -1.31
CA ALA A 114 -10.61 8.45 -0.65
C ALA A 114 -10.73 8.04 0.83
N TYR A 115 -11.47 8.83 1.60
CA TYR A 115 -11.62 8.68 3.06
C TYR A 115 -13.02 8.20 3.48
N PHE A 116 -13.77 7.59 2.56
CA PHE A 116 -15.07 7.01 2.88
C PHE A 116 -14.93 5.75 3.73
N ALA A 117 -13.89 4.95 3.49
CA ALA A 117 -13.61 3.72 4.18
C ALA A 117 -12.16 3.70 4.72
N PRO A 118 -11.82 2.79 5.66
CA PRO A 118 -10.49 2.73 6.27
C PRO A 118 -9.35 2.49 5.27
N ASP A 119 -8.14 2.89 5.64
CA ASP A 119 -6.93 2.62 4.87
C ASP A 119 -6.63 1.11 4.78
N LEU A 120 -6.27 0.63 3.59
CA LEU A 120 -6.04 -0.80 3.33
C LEU A 120 -4.59 -1.24 3.50
N THR A 121 -3.65 -0.34 3.79
CA THR A 121 -2.20 -0.62 3.84
C THR A 121 -1.86 -1.78 4.78
N LYS A 122 -2.50 -1.81 5.95
CA LYS A 122 -2.32 -2.88 6.95
C LYS A 122 -3.58 -3.73 7.13
N ALA A 123 -4.51 -3.73 6.17
CA ALA A 123 -5.79 -4.43 6.31
C ALA A 123 -5.64 -5.94 6.55
N TRP A 124 -4.59 -6.59 6.05
CA TRP A 124 -4.28 -7.99 6.37
C TRP A 124 -4.07 -8.26 7.87
N LEU A 125 -3.65 -7.23 8.61
CA LEU A 125 -3.34 -7.32 10.03
C LEU A 125 -4.50 -6.85 10.91
N ASP A 126 -5.65 -6.48 10.33
CA ASP A 126 -6.77 -5.92 11.09
C ASP A 126 -7.32 -6.93 12.11
N LYS A 127 -7.47 -6.48 13.36
CA LYS A 127 -8.01 -7.31 14.45
C LYS A 127 -9.45 -7.79 14.21
N GLY A 128 -10.19 -7.16 13.30
CA GLY A 128 -11.53 -7.57 12.89
C GLY A 128 -11.56 -8.95 12.24
N TRP A 129 -10.44 -9.48 11.74
CA TRP A 129 -10.37 -10.83 11.19
C TRP A 129 -10.45 -11.96 12.22
N ILE A 130 -10.59 -11.62 13.52
CA ILE A 130 -10.82 -12.53 14.65
C ILE A 130 -9.63 -13.44 14.96
N SER A 131 -9.23 -14.31 14.04
CA SER A 131 -8.05 -15.17 14.18
C SER A 131 -7.35 -15.38 12.85
N LYS A 132 -6.09 -15.84 12.89
CA LYS A 132 -5.30 -16.18 11.70
C LYS A 132 -5.99 -17.22 10.84
N ASP A 133 -6.52 -18.28 11.48
CA ASP A 133 -7.12 -19.42 10.80
C ASP A 133 -8.40 -19.06 10.04
N MET A 134 -9.13 -18.04 10.52
CA MET A 134 -10.37 -17.58 9.88
C MET A 134 -10.17 -16.42 8.91
N ARG A 135 -9.07 -15.66 9.03
CA ARG A 135 -8.84 -14.42 8.29
C ARG A 135 -9.02 -14.59 6.79
N GLU A 136 -8.39 -15.59 6.20
CA GLU A 136 -8.40 -15.80 4.75
C GLU A 136 -9.83 -16.05 4.23
N ASP A 137 -10.53 -17.02 4.83
CA ASP A 137 -11.92 -17.34 4.48
C ASP A 137 -12.86 -16.16 4.69
N MET A 138 -12.67 -15.43 5.79
CA MET A 138 -13.48 -14.24 6.08
C MET A 138 -13.24 -13.12 5.06
N MET A 139 -11.99 -12.90 4.64
CA MET A 139 -11.66 -11.92 3.61
C MET A 139 -12.24 -12.32 2.26
N VAL A 140 -12.15 -13.60 1.87
CA VAL A 140 -12.73 -14.10 0.60
C VAL A 140 -14.24 -13.89 0.60
N LYS A 141 -14.94 -14.33 1.66
CA LYS A 141 -16.39 -14.17 1.80
C LYS A 141 -16.81 -12.70 1.78
N PHE A 142 -16.07 -11.83 2.47
CA PHE A 142 -16.33 -10.40 2.47
C PHE A 142 -16.17 -9.77 1.09
N LEU A 143 -15.09 -10.09 0.36
CA LEU A 143 -14.85 -9.51 -0.95
C LEU A 143 -15.87 -9.96 -2.00
N MET A 144 -16.32 -11.22 -1.93
CA MET A 144 -17.32 -11.78 -2.84
C MET A 144 -18.75 -11.32 -2.53
N ASP A 145 -19.07 -11.13 -1.25
CA ASP A 145 -20.40 -10.72 -0.78
C ASP A 145 -20.30 -9.75 0.40
N PRO A 146 -19.97 -8.47 0.14
CA PRO A 146 -19.74 -7.48 1.18
C PRO A 146 -21.02 -7.04 1.90
N GLU A 147 -22.19 -7.30 1.33
CA GLU A 147 -23.47 -6.90 1.92
C GLU A 147 -23.87 -7.80 3.08
N ASN A 148 -23.69 -9.12 2.92
CA ASN A 148 -23.99 -10.13 3.94
C ASN A 148 -22.83 -10.38 4.91
N ASN A 149 -21.60 -10.03 4.52
CA ASN A 149 -20.39 -10.20 5.34
C ASN A 149 -19.81 -8.84 5.79
N ALA A 150 -20.67 -7.81 5.90
CA ALA A 150 -20.26 -6.43 6.10
C ALA A 150 -19.42 -6.22 7.37
N ARG A 151 -18.30 -5.49 7.22
CA ARG A 151 -17.44 -5.05 8.32
C ARG A 151 -17.47 -3.54 8.47
N THR A 152 -18.42 -3.05 9.25
CA THR A 152 -18.74 -1.61 9.33
C THR A 152 -18.01 -0.88 10.45
N TYR A 153 -17.45 -1.59 11.44
CA TYR A 153 -16.76 -1.03 12.60
C TYR A 153 -17.55 0.11 13.28
N GLY A 154 -18.88 -0.03 13.34
CA GLY A 154 -19.80 0.96 13.94
C GLY A 154 -20.19 2.13 13.03
N SER A 155 -19.63 2.24 11.81
CA SER A 155 -19.93 3.34 10.88
C SER A 155 -21.19 3.15 10.04
N ASN A 156 -21.77 1.94 10.03
CA ASN A 156 -22.84 1.51 9.12
C ASN A 156 -22.55 1.67 7.61
N ARG A 157 -21.33 2.09 7.23
CA ARG A 157 -20.90 2.16 5.83
C ARG A 157 -20.66 0.75 5.31
N LYS A 158 -21.22 0.44 4.14
CA LYS A 158 -21.07 -0.86 3.48
C LYS A 158 -20.33 -0.71 2.17
N MET A 159 -19.46 -1.67 1.88
CA MET A 159 -18.84 -1.79 0.56
C MET A 159 -19.90 -2.31 -0.42
N PRO A 160 -20.07 -1.69 -1.60
CA PRO A 160 -20.99 -2.20 -2.62
C PRO A 160 -20.48 -3.53 -3.20
N ASN A 161 -21.38 -4.36 -3.72
CA ASN A 161 -20.96 -5.57 -4.41
C ASN A 161 -20.32 -5.25 -5.78
N LEU A 162 -18.99 -5.38 -5.86
CA LEU A 162 -18.20 -5.10 -7.07
C LEU A 162 -18.05 -6.34 -7.98
N LYS A 163 -18.81 -7.41 -7.71
CA LYS A 163 -18.75 -8.70 -8.40
C LYS A 163 -17.32 -9.22 -8.49
N ILE A 164 -16.64 -9.27 -7.34
CA ILE A 164 -15.29 -9.81 -7.21
C ILE A 164 -15.40 -11.33 -7.22
N THR A 165 -14.69 -11.97 -8.15
CA THR A 165 -14.62 -13.43 -8.22
C THR A 165 -13.72 -13.99 -7.11
N GLU A 166 -13.81 -15.28 -6.83
CA GLU A 166 -12.94 -15.92 -5.83
C GLU A 166 -11.45 -15.78 -6.17
N GLN A 167 -11.08 -15.92 -7.45
CA GLN A 167 -9.70 -15.79 -7.90
C GLN A 167 -9.18 -14.35 -7.69
N GLU A 168 -10.00 -13.36 -8.04
CA GLU A 168 -9.71 -11.94 -7.79
C GLU A 168 -9.59 -11.64 -6.29
N ALA A 169 -10.47 -12.20 -5.46
CA ALA A 169 -10.43 -12.04 -4.00
C ALA A 169 -9.13 -12.61 -3.42
N LYS A 170 -8.73 -13.82 -3.83
CA LYS A 170 -7.44 -14.43 -3.43
C LYS A 170 -6.25 -13.56 -3.83
N GLY A 171 -6.29 -12.99 -5.04
CA GLY A 171 -5.29 -12.02 -5.50
C GLY A 171 -5.24 -10.77 -4.61
N ILE A 172 -6.40 -10.14 -4.34
CA ILE A 172 -6.49 -8.95 -3.47
C ILE A 172 -5.89 -9.26 -2.11
N ILE A 173 -6.22 -10.40 -1.50
CA ILE A 173 -5.71 -10.80 -0.18
C ILE A 173 -4.19 -10.94 -0.21
N ALA A 174 -3.63 -11.60 -1.22
CA ALA A 174 -2.17 -11.70 -1.39
C ALA A 174 -1.51 -10.33 -1.51
N PHE A 175 -2.13 -9.42 -2.29
CA PHE A 175 -1.66 -8.04 -2.42
C PHE A 175 -1.74 -7.26 -1.10
N LEU A 176 -2.81 -7.42 -0.31
CA LEU A 176 -2.95 -6.79 1.00
C LEU A 176 -1.94 -7.35 2.02
N LYS A 177 -1.66 -8.66 2.01
CA LYS A 177 -0.62 -9.30 2.83
C LYS A 177 0.77 -8.79 2.46
N TRP A 178 1.09 -8.73 1.17
CA TRP A 178 2.36 -8.16 0.69
C TRP A 178 2.48 -6.69 1.08
N MET A 179 1.44 -5.88 0.85
CA MET A 179 1.44 -4.46 1.20
C MET A 179 1.60 -4.24 2.72
N SER A 180 1.05 -5.12 3.56
CA SER A 180 1.24 -5.01 5.00
C SER A 180 2.68 -5.25 5.46
N SER A 181 3.52 -5.88 4.63
CA SER A 181 4.94 -6.09 4.89
C SER A 181 5.84 -4.90 4.55
N ILE A 182 5.32 -3.88 3.86
CA ILE A 182 6.08 -2.71 3.42
C ILE A 182 6.43 -1.81 4.62
N ASP A 183 7.68 -1.35 4.68
CA ASP A 183 8.12 -0.28 5.59
C ASP A 183 7.59 1.08 5.10
N THR A 184 6.48 1.47 5.69
CA THR A 184 5.75 2.71 5.46
C THR A 184 6.16 3.81 6.42
N ASN A 185 7.32 3.68 7.07
CA ASN A 185 7.89 4.65 7.99
C ASN A 185 6.94 5.05 9.14
N GLY A 186 6.23 4.07 9.72
CA GLY A 186 5.31 4.30 10.84
C GLY A 186 3.85 4.54 10.46
N PHE A 187 3.50 4.57 9.18
CA PHE A 187 2.11 4.66 8.73
C PHE A 187 1.44 3.27 8.58
N PRO A 188 0.18 3.07 8.98
CA PRO A 188 -0.66 3.97 9.76
C PRO A 188 -0.19 4.02 11.22
N TYR A 189 -0.42 5.16 11.85
CA TYR A 189 -0.06 5.38 13.26
C TYR A 189 -1.12 4.73 14.18
N ASN A 190 -0.69 4.22 15.35
CA ASN A 190 -1.55 3.57 16.34
C ASN A 190 -2.43 2.43 15.79
N PHE A 191 -1.96 1.72 14.77
CA PHE A 191 -2.68 0.58 14.23
C PHE A 191 -2.57 -0.62 15.19
N LYS A 192 -3.72 -1.19 15.58
CA LYS A 192 -3.79 -2.40 16.42
C LYS A 192 -3.91 -3.63 15.53
N THR A 193 -2.88 -4.49 15.53
CA THR A 193 -2.89 -5.73 14.77
C THR A 193 -3.74 -6.80 15.45
N ILE A 194 -4.06 -7.87 14.72
CA ILE A 194 -4.70 -9.08 15.25
C ILE A 194 -3.90 -9.77 16.36
N GLU A 195 -2.58 -9.54 16.38
CA GLU A 195 -1.65 -10.08 17.37
C GLU A 195 -1.37 -9.11 18.53
N ALA A 196 -1.92 -7.89 18.50
CA ALA A 196 -1.66 -6.91 19.53
C ALA A 196 -2.28 -7.36 20.87
N GLU A 197 -1.45 -7.41 21.92
CA GLU A 197 -1.93 -7.56 23.30
C GLU A 197 -2.76 -6.32 23.69
N ASP A 198 -3.85 -6.54 24.44
CA ASP A 198 -4.81 -5.49 24.86
C ASP A 198 -4.22 -4.48 25.86
#